data_AF-A0AA44YKT7-F1
#
_entry.id   AF-A0AA44YKT7-F1
#
_cell.length_a   1.000
_cell.length_b   1.000
_cell.length_c   1.000
_cell.angle_alpha   90.00
_cell.angle_beta   90.00
_cell.angle_gamma   90.00
#
_symmetry.space_group_name_H-M   'P 1'
#
loop_
_entity.id
_entity.type
_entity.pdbx_description
1 polymer ?
#
loop_
_entity_poly.entity_id
_entity_poly.type
_entity_poly.pdbx_seq_one_letter_code
_entity_poly.pdbx_strand_id
1 'polypeptide(L)'
;MKDYKNSSGTKILLLFSLAFYTLLPPLLTTAVFNRFNLNPFAIVKFFHFNPFLADRGIPGYQTFFYLLMLWLGLNVLLWLLVWGAGRGYQRWRAPRG
;
A
#
# COMPACT_ATOMS: atom_id res chain seq x y z
N MET A 1 23.30 -17.45 -16.67
CA MET A 1 22.75 -16.66 -15.54
C MET A 1 23.47 -17.14 -14.29
N LYS A 2 24.10 -16.26 -13.51
CA LYS A 2 24.83 -16.65 -12.30
C LYS A 2 23.82 -17.28 -11.33
N ASP A 3 24.06 -18.51 -10.89
CA ASP A 3 23.27 -19.17 -9.86
C ASP A 3 23.26 -18.31 -8.60
N TYR A 4 22.17 -17.56 -8.41
CA TYR A 4 22.01 -16.69 -7.26
C TYR A 4 21.73 -17.59 -6.06
N LYS A 5 22.81 -18.01 -5.38
CA LYS A 5 22.73 -18.89 -4.22
C LYS A 5 21.76 -18.26 -3.22
N ASN A 6 20.63 -18.93 -2.98
CA ASN A 6 19.56 -18.54 -2.06
C ASN A 6 20.09 -18.57 -0.61
N SER A 7 20.99 -17.65 -0.31
CA SER A 7 21.63 -17.51 0.99
C SER A 7 20.63 -16.93 1.99
N SER A 8 20.82 -17.24 3.27
CA SER A 8 20.01 -16.65 4.35
C SER A 8 20.03 -15.12 4.29
N GLY A 9 21.14 -14.51 3.86
CA GLY A 9 21.25 -13.05 3.67
C GLY A 9 20.30 -12.52 2.60
N THR A 10 20.16 -13.20 1.47
CA THR A 10 19.23 -12.81 0.39
C THR A 10 17.78 -12.82 0.87
N LYS A 11 17.39 -13.83 1.67
CA LYS A 11 16.05 -13.93 2.25
C LYS A 11 15.76 -12.80 3.23
N ILE A 12 16.74 -12.47 4.09
CA ILE A 12 16.61 -11.37 5.06
C ILE A 12 16.46 -10.03 4.32
N LEU A 13 17.28 -9.78 3.30
CA LEU A 13 17.17 -8.57 2.48
C LEU A 13 15.80 -8.45 1.80
N LEU A 14 15.22 -9.57 1.33
CA LEU A 14 13.90 -9.58 0.72
C LEU A 14 12.81 -9.26 1.74
N LEU A 15 12.84 -9.86 2.93
CA LEU A 15 11.91 -9.54 4.02
C LEU A 15 12.02 -8.08 4.46
N PHE A 16 13.24 -7.57 4.57
CA PHE A 16 13.50 -6.18 4.92
C PHE A 16 12.95 -5.24 3.85
N SER A 17 13.20 -5.52 2.57
CA SER A 17 12.67 -4.74 1.46
C SER A 17 11.15 -4.75 1.44
N LEU A 18 10.52 -5.89 1.70
CA LEU A 18 9.07 -6.02 1.81
C LEU A 18 8.51 -5.19 2.98
N ALA A 19 9.14 -5.27 4.15
CA ALA A 19 8.73 -4.49 5.31
C ALA A 19 8.84 -2.98 5.04
N PHE A 20 9.94 -2.54 4.42
CA PHE A 20 10.12 -1.15 4.03
C PHE A 20 9.06 -0.70 3.03
N TYR A 21 8.85 -1.46 1.96
CA TYR A 21 7.83 -1.13 0.97
C TYR A 21 6.42 -1.04 1.57
N THR A 22 6.11 -1.89 2.55
CA THR A 22 4.79 -1.96 3.17
C THR A 22 4.57 -0.86 4.21
N LEU A 23 5.57 -0.59 5.05
CA LEU A 23 5.44 0.27 6.23
C LEU A 23 5.89 1.70 6.00
N LEU A 24 6.90 1.91 5.14
CA LEU A 24 7.52 3.22 4.96
C LEU A 24 6.57 4.25 4.34
N PRO A 25 5.73 3.93 3.33
CA PRO A 25 4.79 4.91 2.79
C PRO A 25 3.77 5.38 3.84
N PRO A 26 3.02 4.49 4.54
CA PRO A 26 2.11 4.92 5.61
C PRO A 26 2.82 5.71 6.74
N LEU A 27 4.04 5.31 7.10
CA LEU A 27 4.81 5.95 8.17
C LEU A 27 5.23 7.37 7.80
N LEU A 28 5.81 7.58 6.61
CA LEU A 28 6.21 8.91 6.14
C LEU A 28 5.01 9.84 6.01
N THR A 29 3.92 9.34 5.41
CA THR A 29 2.69 10.12 5.26
C THR A 29 2.14 10.53 6.62
N THR A 30 2.06 9.60 7.58
CA THR A 30 1.64 9.91 8.96
C THR A 30 2.54 10.94 9.61
N ALA A 31 3.86 10.82 9.45
CA ALA A 31 4.82 11.75 10.04
C ALA A 31 4.61 13.19 9.53
N VAL A 32 4.36 13.35 8.22
CA VAL A 32 4.03 14.66 7.63
C VAL A 32 2.74 15.23 8.23
N PHE A 33 1.66 14.44 8.24
CA PHE A 33 0.38 14.89 8.80
C PHE A 33 0.47 15.29 10.26
N ASN A 34 1.17 14.49 11.07
CA ASN A 34 1.38 14.77 12.47
C ASN A 34 2.24 16.03 12.67
N ARG A 35 3.32 16.20 11.89
CA ARG A 35 4.21 17.37 11.98
C ARG A 35 3.48 18.69 11.75
N PHE A 36 2.55 18.73 10.82
CA PHE A 36 1.80 19.94 10.46
C PHE A 36 0.43 20.03 11.16
N ASN A 37 0.12 19.11 12.09
CA ASN A 37 -1.18 19.02 12.76
C ASN A 37 -2.36 19.01 11.76
N LEU A 38 -2.15 18.36 10.62
CA LEU A 38 -3.10 18.27 9.52
C LEU A 38 -3.97 17.03 9.71
N ASN A 39 -5.26 17.16 9.40
CA ASN A 39 -6.13 16.00 9.25
C ASN A 39 -5.98 15.44 7.82
N PRO A 40 -5.44 14.21 7.64
CA PRO A 40 -5.33 13.58 6.32
C PRO A 40 -6.68 13.36 5.64
N PHE A 41 -7.76 13.26 6.42
CA PHE A 41 -9.12 13.05 5.94
C PHE A 41 -9.86 14.35 5.60
N ALA A 42 -9.28 15.51 5.94
CA ALA A 42 -9.85 16.81 5.57
C ALA A 42 -9.47 17.25 4.14
N ILE A 43 -8.49 16.59 3.50
CA ILE A 43 -7.98 16.99 2.17
C ILE A 43 -8.95 16.60 1.04
N VAL A 44 -9.67 15.48 1.17
CA VAL A 44 -10.57 14.99 0.11
C VAL A 44 -11.98 15.52 0.32
N LYS A 45 -12.24 16.74 -0.17
CA LYS A 45 -13.61 17.33 -0.21
C LYS A 45 -14.61 16.49 -1.01
N PHE A 46 -14.15 15.56 -1.84
CA PHE A 46 -14.97 14.81 -2.79
C PHE A 46 -15.89 13.77 -2.14
N PHE A 47 -15.60 13.33 -0.91
CA PHE A 47 -16.39 12.30 -0.24
C PHE A 47 -16.87 12.65 1.18
N HIS A 48 -16.48 13.80 1.75
CA HIS A 48 -16.79 14.19 3.16
C HIS A 48 -16.57 13.05 4.19
N PHE A 49 -15.73 12.07 3.85
CA PHE A 49 -15.53 10.89 4.68
C PHE A 49 -14.39 11.18 5.66
N ASN A 50 -14.76 11.64 6.86
CA ASN A 50 -13.85 11.77 7.98
C ASN A 50 -14.15 10.68 9.01
N PRO A 51 -13.43 9.53 8.97
CA PRO A 51 -13.71 8.40 9.87
C PRO A 51 -13.50 8.74 11.35
N PHE A 52 -12.85 9.87 11.67
CA PHE A 52 -12.52 10.27 13.03
C PHE A 52 -13.25 11.54 13.49
N LEU A 53 -14.14 12.12 12.67
CA LEU A 53 -14.93 13.33 12.96
C LEU A 53 -14.13 14.49 13.63
N ALA A 54 -12.82 14.57 13.36
CA ALA A 54 -11.92 15.55 13.95
C ALA A 54 -11.48 16.55 12.89
N ASP A 55 -11.47 17.85 13.19
CA ASP A 55 -11.01 18.87 12.25
C ASP A 55 -9.47 18.93 12.16
N ARG A 56 -8.77 18.59 13.25
CA ARG A 56 -7.29 18.53 13.38
C ARG A 56 -6.90 17.52 14.47
N GLY A 57 -5.62 17.16 14.53
CA GLY A 57 -5.04 16.51 15.73
C GLY A 57 -5.44 15.05 15.98
N ILE A 58 -5.64 14.26 14.93
CA ILE A 58 -5.86 12.81 15.09
C ILE A 58 -4.57 12.15 15.60
N PRO A 59 -4.65 11.26 16.63
CA PRO A 59 -3.49 10.53 17.10
C PRO A 59 -2.75 9.81 15.96
N GLY A 60 -1.43 9.99 15.89
CA GLY A 60 -0.62 9.49 14.77
C GLY A 60 -0.76 7.98 14.53
N TYR A 61 -0.94 7.17 15.58
CA TYR A 61 -1.16 5.73 15.43
C TYR A 61 -2.46 5.40 14.68
N GLN A 62 -3.55 6.16 14.89
CA GLN A 62 -4.82 5.95 14.19
C GLN A 62 -4.67 6.27 12.70
N THR A 63 -4.05 7.41 12.39
CA THR A 63 -3.71 7.81 11.02
C THR A 63 -2.84 6.75 10.35
N PHE A 64 -1.81 6.25 11.04
CA PHE A 64 -0.91 5.23 10.53
C PHE A 64 -1.64 3.93 10.19
N PHE A 65 -2.42 3.37 11.13
CA PHE A 65 -3.13 2.11 10.88
C PHE A 65 -4.15 2.24 9.76
N TYR A 66 -4.86 3.37 9.69
CA TYR A 66 -5.79 3.62 8.59
C TYR A 66 -5.06 3.67 7.24
N LEU A 67 -3.97 4.46 7.15
CA LEU A 67 -3.18 4.55 5.92
C LEU A 67 -2.54 3.21 5.55
N LEU A 68 -2.14 2.41 6.53
CA LEU A 68 -1.62 1.06 6.32
C LEU A 68 -2.69 0.15 5.70
N MET A 69 -3.91 0.14 6.27
CA MET A 69 -5.03 -0.64 5.72
C MET A 69 -5.39 -0.20 4.30
N LEU A 70 -5.43 1.11 4.05
CA LEU A 70 -5.71 1.67 2.73
C LEU A 70 -4.60 1.32 1.73
N TRP A 71 -3.34 1.42 2.14
CA TRP A 71 -2.18 1.04 1.33
C TRP A 71 -2.18 -0.43 0.95
N LEU A 72 -2.45 -1.32 1.92
CA LEU A 72 -2.57 -2.76 1.68
C LEU A 72 -3.76 -3.07 0.76
N GLY A 73 -4.91 -2.45 1.02
CA GLY A 73 -6.11 -2.62 0.20
C GLY A 73 -5.91 -2.22 -1.25
N LEU A 74 -5.24 -1.08 -1.51
CA LEU A 74 -4.89 -0.66 -2.87
C LEU A 74 -3.92 -1.63 -3.54
N ASN A 75 -2.92 -2.13 -2.83
CA ASN A 75 -1.97 -3.09 -3.40
C ASN A 75 -2.65 -4.44 -3.74
N VAL A 76 -3.56 -4.92 -2.89
CA VAL A 76 -4.37 -6.12 -3.17
C VAL A 76 -5.26 -5.89 -4.38
N LEU A 77 -5.91 -4.74 -4.47
CA LEU A 77 -6.76 -4.38 -5.61
C LEU A 77 -5.94 -4.32 -6.91
N LEU A 78 -4.78 -3.66 -6.90
CA LEU A 78 -3.86 -3.60 -8.04
C LEU A 78 -3.41 -5.00 -8.46
N TRP A 79 -3.06 -5.86 -7.49
CA TRP A 79 -2.68 -7.24 -7.76
C TRP A 79 -3.82 -8.02 -8.43
N LEU A 80 -5.05 -7.89 -7.93
CA LEU A 80 -6.24 -8.51 -8.53
C LEU A 80 -6.49 -8.02 -9.96
N LEU A 81 -6.32 -6.72 -10.21
CA LEU A 81 -6.46 -6.14 -11.56
C LEU A 81 -5.41 -6.71 -12.52
N VAL A 82 -4.14 -6.74 -12.13
CA VAL A 82 -3.05 -7.28 -12.94
C VAL A 82 -3.26 -8.77 -13.20
N TRP A 83 -3.64 -9.53 -12.17
CA TRP A 83 -3.92 -10.95 -12.30
C TRP A 83 -5.11 -11.22 -13.22
N GLY A 84 -6.21 -10.47 -13.05
CA GLY A 84 -7.41 -10.56 -13.89
C GLY A 84 -7.10 -10.20 -15.36
N ALA A 85 -6.37 -9.12 -15.59
CA ALA A 85 -5.92 -8.73 -16.93
C ALA A 85 -5.02 -9.79 -17.57
N GLY A 86 -4.08 -10.36 -16.81
CA GLY A 86 -3.22 -11.45 -17.28
C GLY A 86 -4.01 -12.71 -17.66
N ARG A 87 -5.00 -13.11 -16.85
CA ARG A 87 -5.90 -14.23 -17.16
C ARG A 87 -6.76 -13.94 -18.40
N GLY A 88 -7.28 -12.72 -18.52
CA GLY A 88 -8.04 -12.27 -19.70
C GLY A 88 -7.20 -12.32 -20.97
N TYR A 89 -5.97 -11.82 -20.91
CA TYR A 89 -5.02 -11.86 -22.01
C TYR A 89 -4.68 -13.30 -22.45
N GLN A 90 -4.41 -14.19 -21.50
CA GLN A 90 -4.15 -15.60 -21.80
C GLN A 90 -5.35 -16.29 -22.47
N ARG A 91 -6.57 -16.00 -22.02
CA ARG A 91 -7.80 -16.51 -22.67
C ARG A 91 -7.98 -15.98 -24.09
N TRP A 92 -7.63 -14.73 -24.33
CA TRP A 92 -7.72 -14.13 -25.67
C TRP A 92 -6.68 -14.68 -26.63
N ARG A 93 -5.48 -15.03 -26.13
CA ARG A 93 -4.39 -15.61 -26.91
C ARG A 93 -4.46 -17.13 -27.09
N ALA A 94 -5.37 -17.81 -26.38
CA ALA A 94 -5.61 -19.24 -26.59
C ALA A 94 -6.07 -19.47 -28.04
N PRO A 95 -5.50 -20.44 -28.76
CA PRO A 95 -5.91 -20.71 -30.13
C PRO A 95 -7.39 -21.05 -30.14
N ARG A 96 -8.18 -20.21 -30.82
CA ARG A 96 -9.57 -20.51 -31.15
C ARG A 96 -9.49 -21.60 -32.22
N GLY A 97 -9.61 -22.85 -31.80
CA GLY A 97 -9.90 -23.97 -32.70
C GLY A 97 -11.23 -23.76 -33.39
#